data_AF-A0A0F9LZ50-F1
#
_entry.id   AF-A0A0F9LZ50-F1
#
_cell.length_a   1.000
_cell.length_b   1.000
_cell.length_c   1.000
_cell.angle_alpha   90.00
_cell.angle_beta   90.00
_cell.angle_gamma   90.00
#
_symmetry.space_group_name_H-M   'P 1'
#
loop_
_entity.id
_entity.type
_entity.pdbx_description
1 polymer ?
#
loop_
_entity_poly.entity_id
_entity_poly.type
_entity_poly.pdbx_seq_one_letter_code
_entity_poly.pdbx_strand_id
1 'polypeptide(L)'
;MFGSALRVALGQGLRVVPLVGVGFLIQDVKDEGVAGGTSSTGANTRVLNTVIVNTIPGAFLGSNQFTLDTGDYEIEAYVPTINSGRNRLYLYNVTDASVILIGQSCFSNLGGTAGGGMGFLRGRITLAATKTLELRQEIETGEVTNGFGVAMSDGVNKEVYATIYISEVSTVQNLLHVRDKKSTTVDGGTPSVGNNIRALNDAVTNEISGASVASDQITLGNGAYEIKAFVPCFR
;
A
#
# COMPACT_ATOMS: atom_id res chain seq x y z
N MET A 1 -20.77 -41.51 19.88
CA MET A 1 -20.68 -40.75 18.61
C MET A 1 -19.28 -40.19 18.52
N PHE A 2 -18.45 -40.79 17.66
CA PHE A 2 -17.05 -40.43 17.51
C PHE A 2 -16.94 -39.11 16.76
N GLY A 3 -16.25 -38.14 17.38
CA GLY A 3 -15.86 -36.90 16.70
C GLY A 3 -14.92 -37.24 15.55
N SER A 4 -15.37 -37.02 14.32
CA SER A 4 -14.52 -37.20 13.14
C SER A 4 -13.54 -36.03 13.05
N ALA A 5 -12.31 -36.25 13.50
CA ALA A 5 -11.20 -35.39 13.16
C ALA A 5 -10.97 -35.43 11.63
N LEU A 6 -10.88 -34.25 11.03
CA LEU A 6 -10.54 -34.04 9.63
C LEU A 6 -9.19 -34.69 9.31
N ARG A 7 -9.18 -35.75 8.51
CA ARG A 7 -7.95 -36.36 7.98
C ARG A 7 -7.57 -35.64 6.69
N VAL A 8 -6.49 -34.85 6.72
CA VAL A 8 -5.90 -34.23 5.52
C VAL A 8 -5.05 -35.28 4.80
N ALA A 9 -5.34 -35.51 3.52
CA ALA A 9 -4.54 -36.41 2.68
C ALA A 9 -3.15 -35.81 2.44
N LEU A 10 -2.11 -36.57 2.78
CA LEU A 10 -0.72 -36.30 2.42
C LEU A 10 -0.62 -36.30 0.88
N GLY A 11 -0.55 -35.12 0.25
CA GLY A 11 -0.46 -35.04 -1.21
C GLY A 11 -0.37 -33.64 -1.82
N GLN A 12 -0.85 -32.59 -1.17
CA GLN A 12 -0.60 -31.19 -1.52
C GLN A 12 -0.57 -30.41 -0.21
N GLY A 13 0.54 -29.73 0.07
CA GLY A 13 0.73 -29.04 1.35
C GLY A 13 -0.41 -28.06 1.62
N LEU A 14 -1.08 -28.21 2.75
CA LEU A 14 -1.84 -27.12 3.35
C LEU A 14 -0.81 -26.04 3.72
N ARG A 15 -0.48 -25.16 2.79
CA ARG A 15 0.18 -23.90 3.12
C ARG A 15 -0.91 -23.01 3.68
N VAL A 16 -1.20 -23.20 4.97
CA VAL A 16 -1.68 -22.07 5.78
C VAL A 16 -0.55 -21.06 5.67
N VAL A 17 -0.68 -20.08 4.78
CA VAL A 17 0.07 -18.84 4.93
C VAL A 17 -0.71 -18.15 6.03
N PRO A 18 -0.28 -18.22 7.32
CA PRO A 18 -0.85 -17.32 8.27
C PRO A 18 -0.67 -15.93 7.64
N LEU A 19 -1.73 -15.12 7.64
CA LEU A 19 -1.55 -13.69 7.54
C LEU A 19 -0.87 -13.23 8.84
N VAL A 20 0.32 -13.74 9.15
CA VAL A 20 1.30 -12.97 9.90
C VAL A 20 1.48 -11.79 8.98
N GLY A 21 0.96 -10.63 9.35
CA GLY A 21 1.16 -9.41 8.58
C GLY A 21 2.67 -9.27 8.37
N VAL A 22 3.14 -9.61 7.17
CA VAL A 22 4.54 -9.46 6.79
C VAL A 22 4.70 -7.96 6.57
N GLY A 23 5.12 -7.31 7.64
CA GLY A 23 5.18 -5.87 7.78
C GLY A 23 6.57 -5.42 8.18
N PHE A 24 6.97 -4.29 7.62
CA PHE A 24 8.11 -3.52 8.08
C PHE A 24 7.61 -2.13 8.46
N LEU A 25 7.63 -1.84 9.77
CA LEU A 25 7.18 -0.60 10.38
C LEU A 25 8.39 0.15 10.95
N ILE A 26 8.63 1.35 10.41
CA ILE A 26 9.76 2.19 10.78
C ILE A 26 9.26 3.58 11.15
N GLN A 27 9.90 4.20 12.15
CA GLN A 27 9.52 5.51 12.66
C GLN A 27 10.70 6.46 12.84
N ASP A 28 10.41 7.77 12.76
CA ASP A 28 11.22 8.81 13.40
C ASP A 28 10.80 8.88 14.86
N VAL A 29 11.65 8.42 15.78
CA VAL A 29 11.38 8.49 17.21
C VAL A 29 12.42 9.39 17.86
N LYS A 30 11.97 10.34 18.67
CA LYS A 30 12.82 11.21 19.46
C LYS A 30 12.46 11.12 20.94
N ASP A 31 13.39 11.54 21.79
CA ASP A 31 13.11 11.65 23.21
C ASP A 31 11.99 12.66 23.49
N GLU A 32 11.36 12.52 24.65
CA GLU A 32 10.28 13.38 25.12
C GLU A 32 10.69 14.86 25.04
N GLY A 33 9.78 15.71 24.57
CA GLY A 33 10.00 17.15 24.46
C GLY A 33 10.92 17.61 23.31
N VAL A 34 11.49 16.68 22.54
CA VAL A 34 12.36 17.03 21.40
C VAL A 34 11.53 17.26 20.15
N ALA A 35 11.60 18.47 19.57
CA ALA A 35 10.88 18.83 18.35
C ALA A 35 11.32 18.01 17.11
N GLY A 36 10.44 17.99 16.09
CA GLY A 36 10.66 17.27 14.83
C GLY A 36 11.86 17.79 14.03
N GLY A 37 12.32 19.00 14.30
CA GLY A 37 13.49 19.60 13.66
C GLY A 37 13.12 20.62 12.58
N THR A 38 14.15 21.31 12.08
CA THR A 38 14.04 22.32 11.03
C THR A 38 13.69 21.69 9.70
N SER A 39 12.71 22.28 9.01
CA SER A 39 12.45 22.04 7.59
C SER A 39 13.03 23.15 6.72
N SER A 40 13.44 22.81 5.50
CA SER A 40 13.96 23.77 4.51
C SER A 40 13.08 23.80 3.27
N THR A 41 13.08 24.89 2.50
CA THR A 41 12.43 24.91 1.18
C THR A 41 13.07 23.89 0.24
N GLY A 42 12.25 23.14 -0.48
CA GLY A 42 12.65 22.07 -1.40
C GLY A 42 12.49 20.66 -0.81
N ALA A 43 13.27 19.72 -1.34
CA ALA A 43 13.25 18.33 -0.91
C ALA A 43 14.03 18.14 0.39
N ASN A 44 13.37 17.57 1.40
CA ASN A 44 13.95 17.23 2.69
C ASN A 44 13.86 15.72 2.92
N THR A 45 14.96 15.08 3.32
CA THR A 45 14.92 13.68 3.77
C THR A 45 14.38 13.62 5.19
N ARG A 46 13.31 12.84 5.38
CA ARG A 46 12.74 12.60 6.72
C ARG A 46 13.64 11.64 7.49
N VAL A 47 13.73 11.84 8.79
CA VAL A 47 14.49 10.92 9.65
C VAL A 47 13.65 9.65 9.89
N LEU A 48 14.28 8.48 9.90
CA LEU A 48 13.77 7.16 10.21
C LEU A 48 14.88 6.47 10.98
N ASN A 49 14.67 6.22 12.27
CA ASN A 49 15.73 5.79 13.18
C ASN A 49 15.36 4.56 14.01
N THR A 50 14.08 4.17 14.03
CA THR A 50 13.58 3.11 14.89
C THR A 50 12.76 2.11 14.10
N VAL A 51 13.13 0.83 14.16
CA VAL A 51 12.33 -0.29 13.67
C VAL A 51 11.39 -0.75 14.78
N ILE A 52 10.09 -0.71 14.53
CA ILE A 52 9.06 -1.18 15.48
C ILE A 52 8.73 -2.65 15.23
N VAL A 53 8.54 -3.00 13.96
CA VAL A 53 8.30 -4.37 13.50
C VAL A 53 9.08 -4.55 12.22
N ASN A 54 9.77 -5.68 12.09
CA ASN A 54 10.31 -6.12 10.80
C ASN A 54 10.13 -7.62 10.67
N THR A 55 9.26 -8.01 9.76
CA THR A 55 8.98 -9.41 9.43
C THR A 55 9.21 -9.71 7.95
N ILE A 56 9.62 -8.71 7.16
CA ILE A 56 10.01 -8.85 5.76
C ILE A 56 11.46 -9.34 5.73
N PRO A 57 11.74 -10.57 5.23
CA PRO A 57 13.12 -11.05 5.10
C PRO A 57 13.96 -10.13 4.21
N GLY A 58 15.21 -9.85 4.58
CA GLY A 58 16.11 -9.00 3.82
C GLY A 58 15.87 -7.49 3.95
N ALA A 59 14.70 -7.07 4.45
CA ALA A 59 14.47 -5.67 4.76
C ALA A 59 15.30 -5.24 5.98
N PHE A 60 15.93 -4.07 5.92
CA PHE A 60 16.62 -3.48 7.07
C PHE A 60 16.58 -1.95 7.03
N LEU A 61 16.79 -1.33 8.20
CA LEU A 61 17.01 0.11 8.36
C LEU A 61 18.48 0.36 8.72
N GLY A 62 19.16 1.22 7.96
CA GLY A 62 20.54 1.64 8.24
C GLY A 62 20.77 3.08 7.81
N SER A 63 21.42 3.87 8.67
CA SER A 63 21.82 5.25 8.38
C SER A 63 20.71 6.12 7.75
N ASN A 64 19.52 6.12 8.34
CA ASN A 64 18.35 6.88 7.89
C ASN A 64 17.73 6.42 6.54
N GLN A 65 18.13 5.26 6.04
CA GLN A 65 17.62 4.69 4.80
C GLN A 65 17.24 3.24 5.06
N PHE A 66 16.28 2.73 4.31
CA PHE A 66 15.87 1.34 4.44
C PHE A 66 16.04 0.63 3.11
N THR A 67 16.36 -0.65 3.17
CA THR A 67 16.45 -1.47 1.97
C THR A 67 15.29 -2.43 1.88
N LEU A 68 14.85 -2.67 0.65
CA LEU A 68 13.93 -3.73 0.30
C LEU A 68 14.56 -4.53 -0.84
N ASP A 69 14.39 -5.84 -0.80
CA ASP A 69 14.80 -6.73 -1.88
C ASP A 69 13.86 -6.63 -3.09
N THR A 70 14.06 -7.48 -4.09
CA THR A 70 13.12 -7.59 -5.22
C THR A 70 11.75 -8.06 -4.73
N GLY A 71 10.67 -7.47 -5.24
CA GLY A 71 9.32 -7.79 -4.81
C GLY A 71 8.30 -6.72 -5.11
N ASP A 72 7.03 -7.06 -4.89
CA ASP A 72 5.92 -6.10 -4.91
C ASP A 72 5.61 -5.68 -3.47
N TYR A 73 5.44 -4.39 -3.25
CA TYR A 73 5.21 -3.82 -1.91
C TYR A 73 4.05 -2.84 -1.93
N GLU A 74 3.23 -2.88 -0.88
CA GLU A 74 2.27 -1.83 -0.56
C GLU A 74 2.87 -0.98 0.58
N ILE A 75 3.00 0.31 0.32
CA ILE A 75 3.69 1.26 1.18
C ILE A 75 2.70 2.33 1.59
N GLU A 76 2.75 2.69 2.86
CA GLU A 76 1.99 3.77 3.46
C GLU A 76 2.90 4.60 4.38
N ALA A 77 2.84 5.92 4.29
CA ALA A 77 3.64 6.80 5.11
C ALA A 77 2.88 8.06 5.53
N TYR A 78 3.19 8.50 6.75
CA TYR A 78 2.56 9.63 7.43
C TYR A 78 3.62 10.52 8.08
N VAL A 79 3.51 11.83 7.89
CA VAL A 79 4.33 12.82 8.61
C VAL A 79 3.50 14.05 9.00
N PRO A 80 3.77 14.71 10.13
CA PRO A 80 3.21 16.02 10.40
C PRO A 80 3.91 17.08 9.54
N THR A 81 3.17 18.13 9.22
CA THR A 81 3.64 19.29 8.45
C THR A 81 3.23 20.56 9.17
N ILE A 82 4.12 21.52 9.32
CA ILE A 82 3.81 22.80 9.96
C ILE A 82 4.41 23.94 9.15
N ASN A 83 3.64 25.01 8.97
CA ASN A 83 4.09 26.24 8.29
C ASN A 83 4.80 26.00 6.95
N SER A 84 4.43 24.94 6.23
CA SER A 84 5.18 24.43 5.09
C SER A 84 4.70 25.00 3.76
N GLY A 85 3.51 25.63 3.74
CA GLY A 85 2.81 25.99 2.51
C GLY A 85 2.43 24.72 1.76
N ARG A 86 2.60 24.72 0.44
CA ARG A 86 2.47 23.54 -0.40
C ARG A 86 3.54 22.52 -0.02
N ASN A 87 3.12 21.30 0.21
CA ASN A 87 4.01 20.20 0.56
C ASN A 87 3.49 18.87 0.03
N ARG A 88 4.37 17.88 -0.08
CA ARG A 88 4.01 16.48 -0.38
C ARG A 88 5.12 15.53 0.00
N LEU A 89 4.80 14.26 0.19
CA LEU A 89 5.80 13.21 0.42
C LEU A 89 6.23 12.54 -0.88
N TYR A 90 7.42 11.96 -0.89
CA TYR A 90 7.92 11.06 -1.92
C TYR A 90 8.65 9.89 -1.29
N LEU A 91 8.53 8.72 -1.91
CA LEU A 91 9.47 7.63 -1.70
C LEU A 91 10.57 7.77 -2.76
N TYR A 92 11.80 8.01 -2.31
CA TYR A 92 12.95 8.19 -3.17
C TYR A 92 13.82 6.93 -3.16
N ASN A 93 14.14 6.44 -4.34
CA ASN A 93 15.09 5.37 -4.57
C ASN A 93 16.48 5.98 -4.69
N VAL A 94 17.28 5.79 -3.64
CA VAL A 94 18.65 6.29 -3.53
C VAL A 94 19.57 5.58 -4.51
N THR A 95 19.36 4.27 -4.70
CA THR A 95 20.15 3.44 -5.61
C THR A 95 20.06 3.94 -7.06
N ASP A 96 18.86 4.27 -7.53
CA ASP A 96 18.61 4.67 -8.92
C ASP A 96 18.39 6.18 -9.08
N ALA A 97 18.64 6.96 -8.02
CA ALA A 97 18.47 8.41 -7.97
C ALA A 97 17.13 8.93 -8.55
N SER A 98 16.02 8.30 -8.16
CA SER A 98 14.70 8.62 -8.71
C SER A 98 13.58 8.55 -7.68
N VAL A 99 12.51 9.34 -7.90
CA VAL A 99 11.27 9.21 -7.12
C VAL A 99 10.46 8.04 -7.69
N ILE A 100 10.09 7.09 -6.82
CA ILE A 100 9.36 5.88 -7.21
C ILE A 100 7.92 5.85 -6.73
N LEU A 101 7.55 6.70 -5.76
CA LEU A 101 6.18 6.89 -5.34
C LEU A 101 5.96 8.34 -4.89
N ILE A 102 4.85 8.94 -5.33
CA ILE A 102 4.48 10.33 -5.02
C ILE A 102 3.25 10.34 -4.12
N GLY A 103 3.34 11.06 -3.01
CA GLY A 103 2.25 11.27 -2.06
C GLY A 103 1.29 12.39 -2.49
N GLN A 104 0.25 12.59 -1.69
CA GLN A 104 -0.76 13.60 -1.95
C GLN A 104 -0.16 15.02 -1.80
N SER A 105 -0.60 15.95 -2.64
CA SER A 105 -0.31 17.37 -2.46
C SER A 105 -1.17 17.93 -1.32
N CYS A 106 -0.50 18.48 -0.31
CA CYS A 106 -1.12 19.09 0.86
C CYS A 106 -0.72 20.57 0.95
N PHE A 107 -1.47 21.32 1.75
CA PHE A 107 -1.15 22.71 2.09
C PHE A 107 -1.27 22.90 3.60
N SER A 108 -0.27 23.50 4.22
CA SER A 108 -0.32 23.96 5.61
C SER A 108 -0.12 25.47 5.66
N ASN A 109 -0.95 26.17 6.46
CA ASN A 109 -0.93 27.64 6.53
C ASN A 109 0.44 28.16 6.98
N LEU A 110 0.85 29.31 6.44
CA LEU A 110 2.08 30.01 6.78
C LEU A 110 1.82 31.03 7.91
N GLY A 111 2.65 31.04 8.96
CA GLY A 111 2.80 32.15 9.93
C GLY A 111 1.73 32.30 11.04
N GLY A 112 2.16 32.89 12.16
CA GLY A 112 1.35 33.51 13.25
C GLY A 112 0.50 32.58 14.13
N THR A 113 -0.34 31.75 13.51
CA THR A 113 -1.12 30.69 14.17
C THR A 113 -0.67 29.40 13.50
N ALA A 114 0.17 28.62 14.18
CA ALA A 114 0.91 27.52 13.56
C ALA A 114 -0.02 26.59 12.76
N GLY A 115 0.08 26.67 11.43
CA GLY A 115 -0.77 25.94 10.51
C GLY A 115 -0.29 24.50 10.45
N GLY A 116 -0.94 23.62 11.21
CA GLY A 116 -0.67 22.19 11.19
C GLY A 116 -1.33 21.49 10.00
N GLY A 117 -0.76 20.35 9.62
CA GLY A 117 -1.29 19.46 8.60
C GLY A 117 -0.60 18.11 8.66
N MET A 118 -1.03 17.20 7.78
CA MET A 118 -0.46 15.87 7.66
C MET A 118 -0.14 15.58 6.19
N GLY A 119 1.08 15.12 5.95
CA GLY A 119 1.51 14.56 4.68
C GLY A 119 1.17 13.07 4.64
N PHE A 120 0.66 12.61 3.50
CA PHE A 120 0.30 11.22 3.29
C PHE A 120 0.86 10.71 1.96
N LEU A 121 1.39 9.49 1.98
CA LEU A 121 1.84 8.76 0.81
C LEU A 121 1.34 7.32 0.93
N ARG A 122 0.66 6.83 -0.11
CA ARG A 122 0.29 5.43 -0.22
C ARG A 122 0.35 4.97 -1.66
N GLY A 123 0.82 3.75 -1.87
CA GLY A 123 0.81 3.14 -3.19
C GLY A 123 1.48 1.78 -3.21
N ARG A 124 1.48 1.18 -4.40
CA ARG A 124 2.19 -0.05 -4.68
C ARG A 124 3.40 0.21 -5.56
N ILE A 125 4.49 -0.46 -5.27
CA ILE A 125 5.71 -0.44 -6.07
C ILE A 125 6.16 -1.86 -6.38
N THR A 126 6.86 -2.02 -7.49
CA THR A 126 7.59 -3.25 -7.84
C THR A 126 9.06 -2.91 -7.92
N LEU A 127 9.88 -3.64 -7.16
CA LEU A 127 11.33 -3.54 -7.21
C LEU A 127 11.88 -4.76 -7.96
N ALA A 128 12.66 -4.54 -9.01
CA ALA A 128 13.27 -5.63 -9.79
C ALA A 128 14.64 -6.08 -9.25
N ALA A 129 15.17 -5.40 -8.25
CA ALA A 129 16.42 -5.68 -7.56
C ALA A 129 16.38 -5.02 -6.17
N THR A 130 17.29 -5.39 -5.28
CA THR A 130 17.43 -4.72 -3.97
C THR A 130 17.68 -3.23 -4.16
N LYS A 131 16.89 -2.40 -3.47
CA LYS A 131 17.01 -0.93 -3.50
C LYS A 131 17.14 -0.36 -2.10
N THR A 132 17.94 0.69 -1.99
CA THR A 132 17.99 1.58 -0.84
C THR A 132 17.01 2.73 -1.07
N LEU A 133 16.12 2.92 -0.12
CA LEU A 133 15.00 3.85 -0.19
C LEU A 133 15.02 4.82 0.99
N GLU A 134 14.47 6.01 0.78
CA GLU A 134 14.26 7.00 1.85
C GLU A 134 12.94 7.76 1.65
N LEU A 135 12.35 8.21 2.75
CA LEU A 135 11.18 9.07 2.73
C LEU A 135 11.64 10.53 2.59
N ARG A 136 11.10 11.24 1.60
CA ARG A 136 11.33 12.67 1.39
C ARG A 136 10.04 13.46 1.51
N GLN A 137 10.17 14.73 1.83
CA GLN A 137 9.09 15.70 1.84
C GLN A 137 9.50 16.95 1.05
N GLU A 138 8.72 17.31 0.04
CA GLU A 138 8.80 18.62 -0.61
C GLU A 138 8.13 19.66 0.28
N ILE A 139 8.76 20.82 0.44
CA ILE A 139 8.26 21.92 1.26
C ILE A 139 8.44 23.23 0.50
N GLU A 140 7.38 24.03 0.39
CA GLU A 140 7.43 25.37 -0.21
C GLU A 140 8.15 26.37 0.68
N THR A 141 7.85 26.38 1.98
CA THR A 141 8.44 27.31 2.96
C THR A 141 9.02 26.56 4.15
N GLY A 142 10.32 26.74 4.42
CA GLY A 142 10.99 26.16 5.58
C GLY A 142 10.57 26.80 6.91
N GLU A 143 10.63 26.01 7.98
CA GLU A 143 10.32 26.40 9.35
C GLU A 143 11.40 25.85 10.29
N VAL A 144 11.93 26.73 11.15
CA VAL A 144 13.05 26.42 12.06
C VAL A 144 12.53 25.70 13.30
N THR A 145 13.34 24.79 13.86
CA THR A 145 13.08 24.05 15.12
C THR A 145 12.02 22.97 15.01
N ASN A 146 10.82 23.27 14.50
CA ASN A 146 9.67 22.37 14.55
C ASN A 146 9.00 22.13 13.19
N GLY A 147 9.63 22.54 12.07
CA GLY A 147 9.09 22.35 10.72
C GLY A 147 8.67 20.92 10.37
N PHE A 148 9.27 19.93 11.04
CA PHE A 148 8.95 18.52 10.91
C PHE A 148 8.02 17.95 11.99
N GLY A 149 7.48 18.80 12.85
CA GLY A 149 6.53 18.47 13.92
C GLY A 149 6.85 19.18 15.24
N VAL A 150 5.80 19.43 16.02
CA VAL A 150 5.88 19.98 17.38
C VAL A 150 5.83 18.82 18.37
N ALA A 151 6.65 18.89 19.41
CA ALA A 151 6.65 17.91 20.49
C ALA A 151 5.33 17.97 21.26
N MET A 152 4.79 16.81 21.62
CA MET A 152 3.64 16.72 22.52
C MET A 152 4.04 17.14 23.95
N SER A 153 5.28 16.85 24.36
CA SER A 153 5.83 17.24 25.66
C SER A 153 4.95 16.81 26.85
N ASP A 154 4.46 15.57 26.81
CA ASP A 154 3.56 15.03 27.85
C ASP A 154 4.30 14.49 29.09
N GLY A 155 5.64 14.61 29.13
CA GLY A 155 6.48 14.18 30.23
C GLY A 155 6.70 12.67 30.34
N VAL A 156 6.16 11.87 29.43
CA VAL A 156 6.18 10.40 29.54
C VAL A 156 6.58 9.70 28.24
N ASN A 157 5.98 10.11 27.12
CA ASN A 157 6.08 9.38 25.86
C ASN A 157 7.14 9.96 24.94
N LYS A 158 7.72 9.08 24.12
CA LYS A 158 8.60 9.50 23.03
C LYS A 158 7.80 10.21 21.94
N GLU A 159 8.45 11.12 21.24
CA GLU A 159 7.86 11.88 20.14
C GLU A 159 8.02 11.11 18.82
N VAL A 160 6.96 11.04 17.99
CA VAL A 160 6.98 10.34 16.70
C VAL A 160 6.68 11.31 15.55
N TYR A 161 7.62 11.47 14.62
CA TYR A 161 7.53 12.48 13.55
C TYR A 161 7.50 11.91 12.13
N ALA A 162 7.62 10.61 11.96
CA ALA A 162 7.36 9.93 10.71
C ALA A 162 6.98 8.49 11.02
N THR A 163 6.07 7.94 10.24
CA THR A 163 5.77 6.51 10.25
C THR A 163 5.71 6.03 8.81
N ILE A 164 6.40 4.94 8.52
CA ILE A 164 6.27 4.20 7.27
C ILE A 164 5.93 2.75 7.59
N TYR A 165 4.86 2.27 6.97
CA TYR A 165 4.44 0.89 6.98
C TYR A 165 4.60 0.31 5.58
N ILE A 166 5.28 -0.83 5.50
CA ILE A 166 5.55 -1.55 4.26
C ILE A 166 5.01 -2.96 4.45
N SER A 167 4.29 -3.44 3.46
CA SER A 167 3.85 -4.83 3.40
C SER A 167 4.25 -5.45 2.07
N GLU A 168 4.71 -6.69 2.09
CA GLU A 168 4.91 -7.45 0.86
C GLU A 168 3.56 -7.77 0.23
N VAL A 169 3.37 -7.33 -1.00
CA VAL A 169 2.30 -7.81 -1.85
C VAL A 169 2.81 -9.12 -2.43
N SER A 170 2.48 -10.22 -1.78
CA SER A 170 2.71 -11.54 -2.37
C SER A 170 1.82 -11.66 -3.63
N THR A 171 2.34 -11.33 -4.81
CA THR A 171 1.82 -11.86 -6.08
C THR A 171 2.36 -13.29 -6.22
N VAL A 172 1.57 -14.32 -6.55
CA VAL A 172 0.53 -14.40 -7.57
C VAL A 172 -0.80 -14.85 -6.94
N GLN A 173 -1.82 -13.99 -6.98
CA GLN A 173 -3.18 -14.49 -7.02
C GLN A 173 -3.48 -14.78 -8.49
N ASN A 174 -3.58 -16.05 -8.84
CA ASN A 174 -3.99 -16.46 -10.18
C ASN A 174 -5.32 -15.77 -10.52
N LEU A 175 -5.37 -15.02 -11.63
CA LEU A 175 -6.56 -14.28 -12.04
C LEU A 175 -7.38 -15.04 -13.08
N LEU A 176 -8.69 -15.10 -12.89
CA LEU A 176 -9.65 -15.37 -13.97
C LEU A 176 -10.43 -14.08 -14.26
N HIS A 177 -10.22 -13.50 -15.45
CA HIS A 177 -10.95 -12.33 -15.93
C HIS A 177 -11.84 -12.72 -17.11
N VAL A 178 -13.15 -12.56 -16.93
CA VAL A 178 -14.19 -12.99 -17.87
C VAL A 178 -15.15 -11.85 -18.14
N ARG A 179 -15.69 -11.78 -19.36
CA ARG A 179 -16.57 -10.69 -19.80
C ARG A 179 -17.71 -11.21 -20.69
N ASP A 180 -18.80 -10.44 -20.71
CA ASP A 180 -19.78 -10.47 -21.79
C ASP A 180 -19.31 -9.52 -22.90
N LYS A 181 -18.64 -10.08 -23.91
CA LYS A 181 -18.14 -9.36 -25.07
C LYS A 181 -19.14 -9.48 -26.21
N LYS A 182 -19.59 -8.33 -26.71
CA LYS A 182 -20.37 -8.25 -27.94
C LYS A 182 -19.48 -7.92 -29.12
N SER A 183 -19.92 -8.30 -30.31
CA SER A 183 -19.33 -7.81 -31.56
C SER A 183 -19.52 -6.29 -31.67
N THR A 184 -18.69 -5.63 -32.47
CA THR A 184 -18.91 -4.21 -32.79
C THR A 184 -20.31 -4.00 -33.34
N THR A 185 -20.96 -2.90 -32.96
CA THR A 185 -22.35 -2.50 -33.31
C THR A 185 -23.48 -3.34 -32.70
N VAL A 186 -23.22 -4.15 -31.68
CA VAL A 186 -24.26 -4.91 -30.96
C VAL A 186 -24.40 -4.39 -29.53
N ASP A 187 -25.61 -3.99 -29.16
CA ASP A 187 -25.94 -3.55 -27.79
C ASP A 187 -25.86 -4.71 -26.78
N GLY A 188 -25.73 -4.37 -25.49
CA GLY A 188 -25.57 -5.32 -24.37
C GLY A 188 -26.77 -6.22 -24.06
N GLY A 189 -27.81 -6.22 -24.90
CA GLY A 189 -29.05 -6.98 -24.76
C GLY A 189 -30.22 -6.19 -24.18
N THR A 190 -31.42 -6.77 -24.24
CA THR A 190 -32.66 -6.21 -23.67
C THR A 190 -32.98 -6.92 -22.36
N PRO A 191 -33.15 -6.19 -21.23
CA PRO A 191 -33.49 -6.83 -19.97
C PRO A 191 -34.95 -7.34 -19.98
N SER A 192 -35.17 -8.50 -19.36
CA SER A 192 -36.50 -9.03 -19.04
C SER A 192 -36.86 -8.75 -17.59
N VAL A 193 -38.15 -8.76 -17.26
CA VAL A 193 -38.60 -8.68 -15.85
C VAL A 193 -38.11 -9.91 -15.10
N GLY A 194 -37.41 -9.72 -13.97
CA GLY A 194 -36.88 -10.79 -13.13
C GLY A 194 -35.37 -10.99 -13.26
N ASN A 195 -34.90 -12.21 -12.97
CA ASN A 195 -33.48 -12.54 -12.99
C ASN A 195 -32.96 -12.65 -14.43
N ASN A 196 -31.94 -11.86 -14.76
CA ASN A 196 -31.30 -11.87 -16.07
C ASN A 196 -29.89 -12.45 -15.93
N ILE A 197 -29.54 -13.39 -16.80
CA ILE A 197 -28.18 -13.97 -16.89
C ILE A 197 -27.42 -13.20 -17.98
N ARG A 198 -26.14 -12.89 -17.72
CA ARG A 198 -25.27 -12.24 -18.71
C ARG A 198 -24.43 -13.27 -19.44
N ALA A 199 -24.20 -13.03 -20.73
CA ALA A 199 -23.55 -13.99 -21.59
C ALA A 199 -22.03 -13.93 -21.41
N LEU A 200 -21.47 -14.64 -20.43
CA LEU A 200 -20.02 -14.65 -20.19
C LEU A 200 -19.33 -15.48 -21.27
N ASN A 201 -18.75 -14.81 -22.26
CA ASN A 201 -18.30 -15.45 -23.51
C ASN A 201 -16.84 -15.13 -23.89
N ASP A 202 -16.14 -14.30 -23.11
CA ASP A 202 -14.75 -13.89 -23.34
C ASP A 202 -13.93 -14.07 -22.07
N ALA A 203 -13.05 -15.08 -22.04
CA ALA A 203 -12.06 -15.23 -20.99
C ALA A 203 -10.78 -14.48 -21.40
N VAL A 204 -10.63 -13.25 -20.89
CA VAL A 204 -9.51 -12.36 -21.21
C VAL A 204 -8.20 -12.88 -20.62
N THR A 205 -8.29 -13.43 -19.40
CA THR A 205 -7.15 -13.99 -18.67
C THR A 205 -7.66 -15.18 -17.86
N ASN A 206 -6.90 -16.28 -17.87
CA ASN A 206 -7.18 -17.42 -17.01
C ASN A 206 -5.86 -18.04 -16.53
N GLU A 207 -5.44 -17.63 -15.35
CA GLU A 207 -4.27 -18.15 -14.65
C GLU A 207 -4.67 -19.15 -13.56
N ILE A 208 -5.97 -19.28 -13.27
CA ILE A 208 -6.49 -20.22 -12.27
C ILE A 208 -6.58 -21.60 -12.91
N SER A 209 -5.67 -22.50 -12.51
CA SER A 209 -5.68 -23.89 -12.97
C SER A 209 -7.05 -24.55 -12.74
N GLY A 210 -7.61 -25.12 -13.81
CA GLY A 210 -8.93 -25.78 -13.78
C GLY A 210 -10.14 -24.85 -13.81
N ALA A 211 -9.94 -23.52 -13.78
CA ALA A 211 -11.05 -22.61 -13.97
C ALA A 211 -11.43 -22.51 -15.44
N SER A 212 -12.73 -22.31 -15.72
CA SER A 212 -13.23 -22.20 -17.08
C SER A 212 -14.50 -21.36 -17.15
N VAL A 213 -14.85 -20.91 -18.37
CA VAL A 213 -16.14 -20.31 -18.66
C VAL A 213 -16.78 -21.05 -19.81
N ALA A 214 -18.02 -21.51 -19.59
CA ALA A 214 -18.83 -22.16 -20.62
C ALA A 214 -20.31 -21.97 -20.31
N SER A 215 -21.13 -21.72 -21.33
CA SER A 215 -22.59 -21.59 -21.20
C SER A 215 -23.02 -20.62 -20.09
N ASP A 216 -22.38 -19.45 -20.02
CA ASP A 216 -22.64 -18.40 -19.03
C ASP A 216 -22.36 -18.81 -17.58
N GLN A 217 -21.60 -19.88 -17.38
CA GLN A 217 -21.17 -20.38 -16.08
C GLN A 217 -19.66 -20.26 -15.92
N ILE A 218 -19.24 -19.85 -14.73
CA ILE A 218 -17.85 -19.90 -14.31
C ILE A 218 -17.66 -21.19 -13.51
N THR A 219 -16.74 -22.06 -13.95
CA THR A 219 -16.30 -23.21 -13.17
C THR A 219 -15.04 -22.82 -12.41
N LEU A 220 -15.04 -23.07 -11.10
CA LEU A 220 -13.86 -22.91 -10.24
C LEU A 220 -13.58 -24.27 -9.57
N GLY A 221 -12.31 -24.52 -9.27
CA GLY A 221 -11.93 -25.63 -8.40
C GLY A 221 -12.46 -25.43 -6.97
N ASN A 222 -12.27 -26.43 -6.11
CA ASN A 222 -12.56 -26.26 -4.69
C ASN A 222 -11.55 -25.28 -4.08
N GLY A 223 -12.03 -24.25 -3.39
CA GLY A 223 -11.16 -23.22 -2.80
C GLY A 223 -11.92 -22.01 -2.29
N ALA A 224 -11.19 -21.10 -1.65
CA ALA A 224 -11.68 -19.78 -1.30
C ALA A 224 -11.26 -18.78 -2.38
N TYR A 225 -12.23 -18.01 -2.91
CA TYR A 225 -12.01 -17.06 -3.98
C TYR A 225 -12.58 -15.69 -3.59
N GLU A 226 -11.87 -14.63 -3.90
CA GLU A 226 -12.42 -13.27 -3.88
C GLU A 226 -13.05 -12.99 -5.25
N ILE A 227 -14.36 -12.75 -5.29
CA ILE A 227 -15.09 -12.51 -6.54
C ILE A 227 -15.48 -11.04 -6.60
N LYS A 228 -15.05 -10.35 -7.68
CA LYS A 228 -15.46 -8.99 -8.01
C LYS A 228 -16.24 -9.01 -9.31
N ALA A 229 -17.46 -8.50 -9.28
CA ALA A 229 -18.32 -8.42 -10.46
C ALA A 229 -18.78 -6.97 -10.68
N PHE A 230 -18.71 -6.52 -11.93
CA PHE A 230 -19.18 -5.21 -12.35
C PHE A 230 -20.19 -5.39 -13.46
N VAL A 231 -21.40 -4.85 -13.26
CA VAL A 231 -22.52 -5.02 -14.18
C VAL A 231 -23.13 -3.65 -14.44
N PRO A 232 -22.74 -2.96 -15.53
CA PRO A 232 -23.38 -1.70 -15.88
C PRO A 232 -24.83 -1.95 -16.30
N CYS A 233 -25.73 -1.11 -15.83
CA CYS A 233 -27.11 -0.98 -16.31
C CYS A 233 -27.37 0.48 -16.72
N PHE A 234 -28.16 0.67 -17.77
CA PHE A 234 -28.67 1.95 -18.20
C PHE A 234 -30.20 1.90 -18.14
N ARG A 235 -30.84 2.99 -17.71
CA ARG A 235 -32.30 3.14 -17.74
C ARG A 235 -32.71 3.96 -18.95
#